data_AF-A0A8S0H5A8-F1
#
_entry.id   AF-A0A8S0H5A8-F1
#
_cell.length_a   1.000
_cell.length_b   1.000
_cell.length_c   1.000
_cell.angle_alpha   90.00
_cell.angle_beta   90.00
_cell.angle_gamma   90.00
#
_symmetry.space_group_name_H-M   'P 1'
#
loop_
_entity.id
_entity.type
_entity.pdbx_description
1 polymer ?
#
loop_
_entity_poly.entity_id
_entity_poly.type
_entity_poly.pdbx_seq_one_letter_code
_entity_poly.pdbx_strand_id
1 'polypeptide(L)'
;MVRLTQLWVQHQFLDGKLDVKAGYFGEGEDFNTFPCDFQNLAFCGSQVGNWATGIWYNWPVSQAALRIKYNITPELYAQIGAYNQNPSQLEHGNGFKLSGSGTKGTVLPVELVWSPKLNSLPGEYRVGYYKSTADANDVRKDVNGQDAADTGDAYRVHNSKHGYWFVGQQQLTTHNGDASRA
;
A
#
# COMPACT_ATOMS: atom_id res chain seq x y z
N MET A 1 21.26 -8.98 -4.95
CA MET A 1 21.26 -7.66 -4.28
C MET A 1 20.52 -7.78 -2.97
N VAL A 2 21.07 -7.29 -1.87
CA VAL A 2 20.44 -7.38 -0.54
C VAL A 2 19.75 -6.05 -0.23
N ARG A 3 18.55 -6.14 0.36
CA ARG A 3 17.76 -4.98 0.81
C ARG A 3 17.41 -5.14 2.28
N LEU A 4 17.35 -4.03 3.00
CA LEU A 4 16.62 -3.92 4.25
C LEU A 4 15.14 -3.89 3.89
N THR A 5 14.44 -4.98 4.17
CA THR A 5 13.03 -5.10 3.78
C THR A 5 12.08 -4.66 4.89
N GLN A 6 12.45 -4.92 6.16
CA GLN A 6 11.64 -4.59 7.32
C GLN A 6 12.52 -4.18 8.50
N LEU A 7 12.24 -3.02 9.08
CA LEU A 7 12.83 -2.55 10.34
C LEU A 7 11.82 -1.62 11.02
N TRP A 8 10.99 -2.15 11.91
CA TRP A 8 9.96 -1.35 12.54
C TRP A 8 9.73 -1.73 13.99
N VAL A 9 9.14 -0.79 14.73
CA VAL A 9 8.64 -0.99 16.09
C VAL A 9 7.13 -0.76 16.06
N GLN A 10 6.40 -1.63 16.75
CA GLN A 10 4.95 -1.55 16.88
C GLN A 10 4.57 -1.57 18.36
N HIS A 11 3.59 -0.75 18.72
CA HIS A 11 3.04 -0.73 20.08
C HIS A 11 1.52 -0.56 20.04
N GLN A 12 0.85 -1.29 20.93
CA GLN A 12 -0.59 -1.24 21.09
C GLN A 12 -0.95 -0.50 22.38
N PHE A 13 -1.92 0.40 22.28
CA PHE A 13 -2.46 1.21 23.36
C PHE A 13 -3.96 0.93 23.51
N LEU A 14 -4.55 1.42 24.61
CA LEU A 14 -6.00 1.37 24.85
C LEU A 14 -6.56 -0.06 24.77
N ASP A 15 -5.92 -1.01 25.47
CA ASP A 15 -6.29 -2.43 25.45
C ASP A 15 -6.35 -3.03 24.04
N GLY A 16 -5.42 -2.61 23.17
CA GLY A 16 -5.34 -3.07 21.79
C GLY A 16 -6.24 -2.31 20.81
N LYS A 17 -6.98 -1.28 21.24
CA LYS A 17 -7.81 -0.48 20.31
C LYS A 17 -6.99 0.39 19.37
N LEU A 18 -5.85 0.90 19.82
CA LEU A 18 -4.98 1.75 19.01
C LEU A 18 -3.63 1.06 18.79
N ASP A 19 -3.23 0.89 17.54
CA ASP A 19 -2.04 0.17 17.14
C ASP A 19 -1.17 1.07 16.26
N VAL A 20 -0.02 1.48 16.79
CA VAL A 20 0.91 2.40 16.13
C VAL A 20 2.17 1.65 15.73
N LYS A 21 2.54 1.75 14.46
CA LYS A 21 3.73 1.12 13.87
C LYS A 21 4.55 2.16 13.15
N ALA A 22 5.85 2.22 13.43
CA ALA A 22 6.77 3.16 12.82
C ALA A 22 8.12 2.50 12.51
N GLY A 23 8.73 2.87 11.39
CA GLY A 23 10.00 2.30 10.95
C GLY A 23 10.15 2.32 9.43
N TYR A 24 10.78 1.28 8.89
CA TYR A 24 11.03 1.05 7.47
C TYR A 24 10.29 -0.20 7.01
N PHE A 25 9.26 -0.03 6.20
CA PHE A 25 8.44 -1.10 5.62
C PHE A 25 7.71 -0.59 4.36
N GLY A 26 7.18 -1.50 3.55
CA GLY A 26 6.40 -1.15 2.35
C GLY A 26 4.93 -0.91 2.67
N GLU A 27 4.23 -0.15 1.81
CA GLU A 27 2.81 0.14 2.00
C GLU A 27 1.94 -1.13 1.99
N GLY A 28 2.25 -2.08 1.09
CA GLY A 28 1.52 -3.34 0.89
C GLY A 28 1.53 -4.30 2.09
N GLU A 29 2.40 -4.06 3.06
CA GLU A 29 2.48 -4.86 4.30
C GLU A 29 1.27 -4.66 5.20
N ASP A 30 0.71 -3.45 5.23
CA ASP A 30 -0.46 -3.12 6.04
C ASP A 30 -1.68 -2.74 5.19
N PHE A 31 -1.50 -2.12 4.01
CA PHE A 31 -2.57 -1.60 3.16
C PHE A 31 -2.73 -2.36 1.85
N ASN A 32 -3.96 -2.56 1.38
CA ASN A 32 -4.26 -3.32 0.16
C ASN A 32 -3.62 -4.72 0.17
N THR A 33 -3.43 -5.31 1.35
CA THR A 33 -2.76 -6.61 1.52
C THR A 33 -3.56 -7.73 0.84
N PHE A 34 -2.83 -8.65 0.21
CA PHE A 34 -3.38 -9.86 -0.40
C PHE A 34 -2.33 -10.99 -0.31
N PRO A 35 -2.73 -12.28 -0.24
CA PRO A 35 -1.79 -13.40 -0.24
C PRO A 35 -0.88 -13.43 -1.48
N CYS A 36 0.18 -14.23 -1.42
CA CYS A 36 1.13 -14.40 -2.53
C CYS A 36 1.47 -15.88 -2.76
N ASP A 37 0.42 -16.70 -2.91
CA ASP A 37 0.57 -18.12 -3.21
C ASP A 37 0.73 -18.38 -4.72
N PHE A 38 0.23 -17.45 -5.55
CA PHE A 38 0.31 -17.53 -7.00
C PHE A 38 1.62 -16.93 -7.52
N GLN A 39 2.20 -17.56 -8.54
CA GLN A 39 3.40 -17.04 -9.22
C GLN A 39 3.12 -15.76 -10.03
N ASN A 40 1.88 -15.57 -10.49
CA ASN A 40 1.52 -14.41 -11.31
C ASN A 40 1.25 -13.20 -10.42
N LEU A 41 1.91 -12.07 -10.73
CA LEU A 41 1.88 -10.84 -9.95
C LEU A 41 0.47 -10.24 -9.79
N ALA A 42 -0.43 -10.46 -10.76
CA ALA A 42 -1.83 -10.02 -10.67
C ALA A 42 -2.61 -10.70 -9.54
N PHE A 43 -2.08 -11.79 -8.96
CA PHE A 43 -2.68 -12.56 -7.87
C PHE A 43 -1.75 -12.67 -6.65
N CYS A 44 -0.68 -11.86 -6.58
CA CYS A 44 0.27 -11.86 -5.48
C CYS A 44 0.45 -10.46 -4.90
N GLY A 45 0.18 -10.32 -3.60
CA GLY A 45 0.45 -9.10 -2.84
C GLY A 45 -0.45 -7.91 -3.20
N SER A 46 -0.07 -6.73 -2.71
CA SER A 46 -0.81 -5.49 -2.93
C SER A 46 -0.79 -5.06 -4.39
N GLN A 47 -1.98 -5.10 -5.01
CA GLN A 47 -2.17 -4.78 -6.43
C GLN A 47 -1.99 -3.29 -6.72
N VAL A 48 -2.28 -2.41 -5.76
CA VAL A 48 -2.00 -0.98 -5.90
C VAL A 48 -0.52 -0.75 -6.17
N GLY A 49 0.38 -1.48 -5.48
CA GLY A 49 1.82 -1.38 -5.75
C GLY A 49 2.27 -1.89 -7.12
N ASN A 50 1.49 -2.78 -7.74
CA ASN A 50 1.78 -3.29 -9.08
C ASN A 50 1.35 -2.31 -10.20
N TRP A 51 0.25 -1.57 -9.99
CA TRP A 51 -0.33 -0.68 -11.01
C TRP A 51 0.01 0.80 -10.81
N ALA A 52 0.13 1.26 -9.56
CA ALA A 52 0.56 2.62 -9.20
C ALA A 52 2.09 2.69 -9.06
N THR A 53 2.79 2.19 -10.09
CA THR A 53 4.25 2.11 -10.09
C THR A 53 4.87 3.51 -9.96
N GLY A 54 6.02 3.58 -9.29
CA GLY A 54 6.75 4.82 -9.08
C GLY A 54 6.31 5.64 -7.86
N ILE A 55 5.16 5.35 -7.25
CA ILE A 55 4.75 5.98 -5.98
C ILE A 55 4.60 5.00 -4.81
N TRP A 56 4.19 3.75 -5.06
CA TRP A 56 3.93 2.74 -4.03
C TRP A 56 4.92 1.60 -4.17
N TYR A 57 5.62 1.23 -3.09
CA TYR A 57 6.66 0.20 -3.14
C TYR A 57 6.37 -0.92 -2.14
N ASN A 58 5.94 -2.07 -2.67
CA ASN A 58 5.76 -3.27 -1.87
C ASN A 58 7.09 -3.87 -1.43
N TRP A 59 7.02 -4.87 -0.54
CA TRP A 59 8.11 -5.82 -0.33
C TRP A 59 8.72 -6.24 -1.69
N PRO A 60 10.06 -6.23 -1.86
CA PRO A 60 11.10 -6.15 -0.84
C PRO A 60 11.69 -4.74 -0.60
N VAL A 61 10.99 -3.68 -0.99
CA VAL A 61 11.44 -2.29 -0.75
C VAL A 61 10.92 -1.83 0.62
N SER A 62 11.74 -1.06 1.34
CA SER A 62 11.33 -0.42 2.60
C SER A 62 11.47 1.09 2.52
N GLN A 63 10.57 1.81 3.18
CA GLN A 63 10.58 3.27 3.27
C GLN A 63 10.26 3.67 4.70
N ALA A 64 10.79 4.82 5.12
CA ALA A 64 10.37 5.45 6.37
C ALA A 64 8.84 5.63 6.36
N ALA A 65 8.17 5.02 7.34
CA ALA A 65 6.73 4.87 7.36
C ALA A 65 6.19 4.97 8.79
N LEU A 66 4.97 5.50 8.89
CA LEU A 66 4.15 5.50 10.09
C LEU A 66 2.77 4.97 9.71
N ARG A 67 2.24 4.03 10.50
CA ARG A 67 0.89 3.49 10.35
C ARG A 67 0.16 3.53 11.69
N ILE A 68 -1.02 4.13 11.67
CA ILE A 68 -1.94 4.16 12.81
C ILE A 68 -3.17 3.34 12.43
N LYS A 69 -3.48 2.33 13.24
CA LYS A 69 -4.65 1.47 13.10
C LYS A 69 -5.53 1.59 14.35
N TYR A 70 -6.84 1.72 14.14
CA TYR A 70 -7.84 1.81 15.19
C TYR A 70 -8.87 0.69 15.03
N ASN A 71 -8.92 -0.23 16.00
CA ASN A 71 -9.88 -1.31 16.05
C ASN A 71 -11.20 -0.78 16.62
N ILE A 72 -12.20 -0.64 15.75
CA ILE A 72 -13.54 -0.14 16.07
C ILE A 72 -14.35 -1.25 16.77
N THR A 73 -14.27 -2.46 16.22
CA THR A 73 -14.80 -3.70 16.80
C THR A 73 -13.75 -4.82 16.62
N PRO A 74 -13.95 -6.01 17.21
CA PRO A 74 -13.06 -7.16 16.97
C PRO A 74 -12.96 -7.58 15.49
N GLU A 75 -13.93 -7.20 14.66
CA GLU A 75 -14.01 -7.56 13.24
C GLU A 75 -13.86 -6.36 12.30
N LEU A 76 -13.71 -5.14 12.82
CA LEU A 76 -13.68 -3.91 12.01
C LEU A 76 -12.59 -2.98 12.51
N TYR A 77 -11.67 -2.60 11.63
CA TYR A 77 -10.68 -1.58 11.92
C TYR A 77 -10.54 -0.59 10.78
N ALA A 78 -10.16 0.64 11.13
CA ALA A 78 -9.75 1.66 10.19
C ALA A 78 -8.26 1.96 10.41
N GLN A 79 -7.55 2.29 9.35
CA GLN A 79 -6.14 2.64 9.44
C GLN A 79 -5.75 3.73 8.43
N ILE A 80 -4.71 4.47 8.81
CA ILE A 80 -4.09 5.51 8.00
C ILE A 80 -2.57 5.39 8.10
N GLY A 81 -1.90 5.65 6.99
CA GLY A 81 -0.45 5.61 6.91
C GLY A 81 0.13 6.89 6.33
N ALA A 82 1.41 7.09 6.58
CA ALA A 82 2.25 8.08 5.91
C ALA A 82 3.57 7.40 5.56
N TYR A 83 3.84 7.29 4.26
CA TYR A 83 5.00 6.60 3.73
C TYR A 83 5.86 7.56 2.93
N ASN A 84 7.15 7.56 3.22
CA ASN A 84 8.09 8.39 2.50
C ASN A 84 8.21 7.93 1.04
N GLN A 85 7.73 8.74 0.09
CA GLN A 85 7.89 8.43 -1.32
C GLN A 85 9.26 8.89 -1.78
N ASN A 86 10.16 7.93 -1.94
CA ASN A 86 11.52 8.18 -2.39
C ASN A 86 11.92 7.19 -3.48
N PRO A 87 11.86 7.59 -4.77
CA PRO A 87 12.25 6.73 -5.89
C PRO A 87 13.69 6.24 -5.81
N SER A 88 14.59 6.95 -5.10
CA SER A 88 15.97 6.51 -4.95
C SER A 88 16.10 5.22 -4.13
N GLN A 89 15.06 4.81 -3.38
CA GLN A 89 15.02 3.50 -2.72
C GLN A 89 15.05 2.35 -3.72
N LEU A 90 14.66 2.57 -4.98
CA LEU A 90 14.67 1.55 -6.03
C LEU A 90 16.06 1.32 -6.61
N GLU A 91 16.95 2.30 -6.50
CA GLU A 91 18.29 2.27 -7.10
C GLU A 91 19.19 1.19 -6.51
N HIS A 92 20.05 0.64 -7.38
CA HIS A 92 21.09 -0.28 -6.98
C HIS A 92 22.11 0.41 -6.06
N GLY A 93 22.33 -0.14 -4.85
CA GLY A 93 23.23 0.44 -3.83
C GLY A 93 22.50 1.09 -2.65
N ASN A 94 21.22 1.45 -2.81
CA ASN A 94 20.39 2.02 -1.75
C ASN A 94 19.59 0.98 -0.95
N GLY A 95 19.93 -0.30 -1.04
CA GLY A 95 19.18 -1.39 -0.38
C GLY A 95 19.06 -1.24 1.15
N PHE A 96 20.03 -0.60 1.81
CA PHE A 96 20.03 -0.32 3.26
C PHE A 96 19.92 1.18 3.57
N LYS A 97 19.40 1.97 2.64
CA LYS A 97 19.32 3.42 2.79
C LYS A 97 18.27 3.80 3.84
N LEU A 98 18.76 4.45 4.90
CA LEU A 98 17.96 5.04 5.98
C LEU A 98 17.91 6.59 5.91
N SER A 99 18.53 7.20 4.90
CA SER A 99 18.49 8.65 4.74
C SER A 99 17.27 9.08 3.93
N GLY A 100 16.66 10.19 4.32
CA GLY A 100 15.52 10.80 3.60
C GLY A 100 15.89 11.54 2.31
N SER A 101 17.16 11.57 1.90
CA SER A 101 17.55 12.27 0.67
C SER A 101 16.96 11.57 -0.56
N GLY A 102 16.45 12.35 -1.53
CA GLY A 102 15.76 11.84 -2.72
C GLY A 102 14.23 11.78 -2.59
N THR A 103 13.69 12.08 -1.39
CA THR A 103 12.25 12.19 -1.14
C THR A 103 11.58 13.15 -2.12
N LYS A 104 10.49 12.69 -2.73
CA LYS A 104 9.65 13.49 -3.64
C LYS A 104 8.30 13.84 -3.05
N GLY A 105 7.87 13.13 -2.01
CA GLY A 105 6.60 13.39 -1.35
C GLY A 105 6.27 12.30 -0.34
N THR A 106 4.98 12.16 -0.04
CA THR A 106 4.44 11.21 0.92
C THR A 106 3.23 10.53 0.32
N VAL A 107 3.15 9.20 0.45
CA VAL A 107 1.94 8.43 0.17
C VAL A 107 1.13 8.30 1.45
N LEU A 108 -0.13 8.69 1.36
CA LEU A 108 -1.10 8.72 2.45
C LEU A 108 -2.24 7.73 2.13
N PRO A 109 -2.07 6.44 2.44
CA PRO A 109 -3.16 5.48 2.32
C PRO A 109 -4.09 5.55 3.53
N VAL A 110 -5.38 5.36 3.28
CA VAL A 110 -6.43 5.13 4.27
C VAL A 110 -7.17 3.86 3.89
N GLU A 111 -7.53 3.05 4.87
CA GLU A 111 -8.23 1.79 4.63
C GLU A 111 -9.21 1.49 5.76
N LEU A 112 -10.34 0.92 5.38
CA LEU A 112 -11.30 0.27 6.27
C LEU A 112 -11.32 -1.22 5.95
N VAL A 113 -11.17 -2.05 6.97
CA VAL A 113 -11.11 -3.50 6.84
C VAL A 113 -12.12 -4.15 7.76
N TRP A 114 -12.97 -4.97 7.17
CA TRP A 114 -14.01 -5.73 7.84
C TRP A 114 -13.77 -7.22 7.65
N SER A 115 -13.65 -7.95 8.76
CA SER A 115 -13.33 -9.37 8.81
C SER A 115 -14.45 -10.19 9.46
N PRO A 116 -15.64 -10.29 8.84
CA PRO A 116 -16.79 -10.98 9.41
C PRO A 116 -16.65 -12.50 9.39
N LYS A 117 -17.51 -13.17 10.16
CA LYS A 117 -17.81 -14.59 10.00
C LYS A 117 -19.20 -14.79 9.37
N LEU A 118 -19.25 -15.00 8.06
CA LEU A 118 -20.49 -15.30 7.34
C LEU A 118 -20.74 -16.81 7.37
N ASN A 119 -21.89 -17.26 7.88
CA ASN A 119 -22.19 -18.69 8.08
C ASN A 119 -21.09 -19.43 8.87
N SER A 120 -20.51 -18.77 9.88
CA SER A 120 -19.36 -19.27 10.66
C SER A 120 -18.04 -19.42 9.88
N LEU A 121 -17.96 -18.88 8.65
CA LEU A 121 -16.78 -18.91 7.79
C LEU A 121 -16.11 -17.53 7.71
N PRO A 122 -14.77 -17.46 7.84
CA PRO A 122 -14.04 -16.20 7.79
C PRO A 122 -14.12 -15.54 6.42
N GLY A 123 -14.34 -14.23 6.44
CA GLY A 123 -14.15 -13.34 5.31
C GLY A 123 -13.29 -12.14 5.69
N GLU A 124 -12.77 -11.46 4.68
CA GLU A 124 -12.07 -10.19 4.81
C GLU A 124 -12.41 -9.30 3.61
N TYR A 125 -12.87 -8.09 3.90
CA TYR A 125 -13.25 -7.08 2.93
C TYR A 125 -12.51 -5.80 3.25
N ARG A 126 -11.76 -5.28 2.27
CA ARG A 126 -10.97 -4.06 2.39
C ARG A 126 -11.45 -3.05 1.39
N VAL A 127 -11.61 -1.82 1.83
CA VAL A 127 -11.81 -0.66 0.95
C VAL A 127 -10.83 0.41 1.36
N GLY A 128 -10.17 1.02 0.38
CA GLY A 128 -9.21 2.06 0.70
C GLY A 128 -8.98 3.04 -0.42
N TYR A 129 -8.23 4.06 -0.06
CA TYR A 129 -7.88 5.19 -0.90
C TYR A 129 -6.45 5.61 -0.58
N TYR A 130 -5.71 6.08 -1.59
CA TYR A 130 -4.41 6.68 -1.38
C TYR A 130 -4.33 8.05 -2.04
N LYS A 131 -3.48 8.91 -1.46
CA LYS A 131 -3.02 10.15 -2.09
C LYS A 131 -1.50 10.23 -1.97
N SER A 132 -0.80 10.42 -3.08
CA SER A 132 0.61 10.81 -3.10
C SER A 132 0.72 12.33 -3.26
N THR A 133 1.62 12.95 -2.51
CA THR A 133 1.94 14.39 -2.60
C THR A 133 3.09 14.71 -3.55
N ALA A 134 3.67 13.72 -4.25
CA ALA A 134 4.71 14.00 -5.22
C ALA A 134 4.16 14.44 -6.57
N ASP A 135 4.97 15.23 -7.25
CA ASP A 135 4.74 15.64 -8.62
C ASP A 135 4.67 14.44 -9.57
N ALA A 136 3.71 14.51 -10.49
CA ALA A 136 3.43 13.49 -11.48
C ALA A 136 3.12 14.11 -12.83
N ASN A 137 3.83 13.65 -13.86
CA ASN A 137 3.54 14.07 -15.22
C ASN A 137 2.16 13.55 -15.66
N ASP A 138 1.45 14.39 -16.40
CA ASP A 138 0.30 14.02 -17.21
C ASP A 138 0.73 12.99 -18.26
N VAL A 139 -0.23 12.18 -18.72
CA VAL A 139 0.03 11.12 -19.70
C VAL A 139 -0.26 11.56 -21.14
N ARG A 140 -0.81 12.77 -21.33
CA ARG A 140 -1.24 13.30 -22.63
C ARG A 140 -0.95 14.79 -22.80
N LYS A 141 -1.27 15.60 -21.79
CA LYS A 141 -1.23 17.06 -21.91
C LYS A 141 0.15 17.63 -21.61
N ASP A 142 0.58 18.59 -22.43
CA ASP A 142 1.76 19.40 -22.16
C ASP A 142 1.47 20.58 -21.21
N VAL A 143 2.53 21.32 -20.86
CA VAL A 143 2.46 22.53 -20.03
C VAL A 143 1.48 23.59 -20.54
N ASN A 144 1.19 23.62 -21.84
CA ASN A 144 0.28 24.56 -22.50
C ASN A 144 -1.15 24.01 -22.66
N GLY A 145 -1.37 22.73 -22.34
CA GLY A 145 -2.67 22.04 -22.49
C GLY A 145 -2.96 21.45 -23.87
N GLN A 146 -1.97 21.45 -24.75
CA GLN A 146 -2.03 20.72 -26.01
C GLN A 146 -1.62 19.25 -25.80
N ASP A 147 -1.77 18.43 -26.83
CA ASP A 147 -1.32 17.04 -26.78
C ASP A 147 0.20 17.00 -26.97
N ALA A 148 0.92 16.54 -25.94
CA ALA A 148 2.39 16.56 -25.89
C ALA A 148 3.06 15.75 -27.01
N ALA A 149 2.35 14.75 -27.54
CA ALA A 149 2.79 13.96 -28.69
C ALA A 149 2.88 14.78 -29.98
N ASP A 150 2.07 15.84 -30.11
CA ASP A 150 2.04 16.70 -31.30
C ASP A 150 3.02 17.87 -31.18
N THR A 151 3.16 18.43 -29.98
CA THR A 151 3.97 19.64 -29.75
C THR A 151 5.44 19.33 -29.43
N GLY A 152 5.72 18.21 -28.77
CA GLY A 152 7.04 17.90 -28.21
C GLY A 152 7.40 18.71 -26.96
N ASP A 153 6.47 19.53 -26.45
CA ASP A 153 6.66 20.26 -25.20
C ASP A 153 6.67 19.32 -23.98
N ALA A 154 7.19 19.82 -22.86
CA ALA A 154 7.20 19.06 -21.61
C ALA A 154 5.76 18.72 -21.14
N TYR A 155 5.57 17.51 -20.61
CA TYR A 155 4.30 17.12 -20.01
C TYR A 155 3.91 18.05 -18.87
N ARG A 156 2.61 18.32 -18.75
CA ARG A 156 2.04 19.02 -17.59
C ARG A 156 2.34 18.24 -16.32
N VAL A 157 2.60 18.96 -15.23
CA VAL A 157 2.82 18.35 -13.92
C VAL A 157 1.59 18.55 -13.04
N HIS A 158 1.11 17.46 -12.44
CA HIS A 158 0.12 17.46 -11.37
C HIS A 158 0.84 17.31 -10.03
N ASN A 159 0.36 17.99 -9.00
CA ASN A 159 0.97 17.99 -7.65
C ASN A 159 0.51 16.82 -6.75
N SER A 160 -0.23 15.86 -7.32
CA SER A 160 -0.63 14.64 -6.61
C SER A 160 -1.07 13.53 -7.54
N LYS A 161 -0.98 12.29 -7.04
CA LYS A 161 -1.67 11.12 -7.59
C LYS A 161 -2.63 10.58 -6.55
N HIS A 162 -3.73 9.98 -6.97
CA HIS A 162 -4.66 9.33 -6.05
C HIS A 162 -5.38 8.16 -6.71
N GLY A 163 -5.93 7.28 -5.89
CA GLY A 163 -6.67 6.11 -6.36
C GLY A 163 -7.38 5.41 -5.22
N TYR A 164 -8.20 4.42 -5.57
CA TYR A 164 -9.00 3.62 -4.65
C TYR A 164 -8.79 2.14 -4.93
N TRP A 165 -9.10 1.30 -3.94
CA TRP A 165 -9.09 -0.14 -4.10
C TRP A 165 -10.21 -0.80 -3.32
N PHE A 166 -10.50 -2.03 -3.72
CA PHE A 166 -11.36 -2.96 -3.02
C PHE A 166 -10.71 -4.36 -3.07
N VAL A 167 -10.75 -5.08 -1.94
CA VAL A 167 -10.33 -6.48 -1.83
C VAL A 167 -11.44 -7.23 -1.12
N GLY A 168 -11.82 -8.41 -1.62
CA GLY A 168 -12.79 -9.29 -0.97
C GLY A 168 -12.30 -10.72 -1.01
N GLN A 169 -12.23 -11.35 0.16
CA GLN A 169 -11.90 -12.76 0.33
C GLN A 169 -12.94 -13.39 1.25
N GLN A 170 -13.48 -14.54 0.86
CA GLN A 170 -14.52 -15.21 1.63
C GLN A 170 -14.39 -16.72 1.46
N GLN A 171 -14.29 -17.44 2.57
CA GLN A 171 -14.49 -18.89 2.55
C GLN A 171 -15.99 -19.18 2.38
N LEU A 172 -16.35 -19.96 1.36
CA LEU A 172 -17.74 -20.27 1.01
C LEU A 172 -18.18 -21.66 1.48
N THR A 173 -17.23 -22.59 1.62
CA THR A 173 -17.48 -23.98 1.98
C THR A 173 -16.41 -24.50 2.94
N THR A 174 -16.74 -25.55 3.68
CA THR A 174 -15.77 -26.34 4.45
C THR A 174 -15.75 -27.76 3.91
N HIS A 175 -14.57 -28.37 3.87
CA HIS A 175 -14.46 -29.77 3.49
C HIS A 175 -14.58 -30.66 4.74
N ASN A 176 -15.61 -31.49 4.81
CA ASN A 176 -15.88 -32.41 5.94
C ASN A 176 -15.98 -31.72 7.32
N GLY A 177 -16.46 -30.47 7.38
CA GLY A 177 -16.56 -29.71 8.63
C GLY A 177 -15.22 -29.16 9.14
N ASP A 178 -14.11 -29.37 8.41
CA ASP A 178 -12.83 -28.75 8.71
C ASP A 178 -12.74 -27.37 8.06
N ALA A 179 -12.78 -26.33 8.90
CA ALA A 179 -12.69 -24.94 8.46
C ALA A 179 -11.26 -24.54 8.02
N SER A 180 -10.24 -25.33 8.35
CA SER A 180 -8.85 -25.07 7.96
C SER A 180 -8.50 -25.57 6.55
N ARG A 181 -9.37 -26.42 5.97
CA ARG A 181 -9.23 -26.94 4.60
C ARG A 181 -10.17 -26.21 3.66
N ALA A 182 -9.62 -25.22 2.97
CA ALA A 182 -10.22 -24.59 1.79
C ALA A 182 -9.71 -25.28 0.51
#